data_AF-A0A523U9K1-F1
#
_entry.id   AF-A0A523U9K1-F1
#
_cell.length_a   1.000
_cell.length_b   1.000
_cell.length_c   1.000
_cell.angle_alpha   90.00
_cell.angle_beta   90.00
_cell.angle_gamma   90.00
#
_symmetry.space_group_name_H-M   'P 1'
#
loop_
_entity.id
_entity.type
_entity.pdbx_description
1 polymer ?
#
loop_
_entity_poly.entity_id
_entity_poly.type
_entity_poly.pdbx_seq_one_letter_code
_entity_poly.pdbx_strand_id
1 'polypeptide(L)'
;MGYKNAASILPPDLLSRVQNFHTGMLWVPKTQPKYYEDRNRRIMQLKQSGLTDAQIAREVGLSIRQVKRIISFIRNGAGSEI
;
A
#
# COMPACT_ATOMS: atom_id res chain seq x y z
N MET A 1 15.40 -5.24 -4.33
CA MET A 1 15.52 -4.91 -2.89
C MET A 1 16.18 -6.10 -2.23
N GLY A 2 17.37 -5.93 -1.68
CA GLY A 2 18.05 -7.01 -0.95
C GLY A 2 17.48 -7.15 0.46
N TYR A 3 17.53 -8.36 1.01
CA TYR A 3 17.25 -8.60 2.42
C TYR A 3 18.21 -7.80 3.29
N LYS A 4 17.69 -7.22 4.37
CA LYS A 4 18.49 -6.53 5.37
C LYS A 4 18.43 -7.32 6.67
N ASN A 5 19.58 -7.51 7.31
CA ASN A 5 19.64 -8.18 8.60
C ASN A 5 18.93 -7.32 9.65
N ALA A 6 18.06 -7.91 10.46
CA ALA A 6 17.31 -7.21 11.48
C ALA A 6 18.23 -6.55 12.53
N ALA A 7 19.33 -7.22 12.91
CA ALA A 7 20.28 -6.70 13.89
C ALA A 7 21.08 -5.49 13.40
N SER A 8 21.12 -5.23 12.08
CA SER A 8 21.78 -4.04 11.53
C SER A 8 20.85 -2.85 11.32
N ILE A 9 19.53 -3.03 11.46
CA ILE A 9 18.52 -1.99 11.17
C ILE A 9 17.59 -1.68 12.34
N LEU A 10 17.36 -2.63 13.25
CA LEU A 10 16.45 -2.45 14.38
C LEU A 10 17.23 -2.08 15.64
N PRO A 11 16.66 -1.22 16.51
CA PRO A 11 17.15 -1.04 17.87
C PRO A 11 17.26 -2.37 18.63
N PRO A 12 18.27 -2.56 19.51
CA PRO A 12 18.47 -3.82 20.22
C PRO A 12 17.27 -4.28 21.04
N ASP A 13 16.60 -3.34 21.73
CA ASP A 13 15.40 -3.61 22.52
C ASP A 13 14.24 -4.08 21.65
N LEU A 14 14.06 -3.47 20.47
CA LEU A 14 13.04 -3.89 19.52
C LEU A 14 13.36 -5.27 18.92
N LEU A 15 14.63 -5.55 18.61
CA LEU A 15 15.06 -6.86 18.11
C LEU A 15 14.76 -7.96 19.14
N SER A 16 15.13 -7.76 20.41
CA SER A 16 14.83 -8.72 21.48
C SER A 16 13.33 -8.96 21.63
N ARG A 17 12.50 -7.90 21.51
CA ARG A 17 11.05 -8.05 21.55
C ARG A 17 10.51 -8.83 20.35
N VAL A 18 11.00 -8.58 19.13
CA VAL A 18 10.58 -9.31 17.93
C VAL A 18 10.95 -10.79 18.02
N GLN A 19 12.13 -11.11 18.57
CA GLN A 19 12.60 -12.48 18.76
C GLN A 19 11.69 -13.31 19.69
N ASN A 20 10.91 -12.67 20.56
CA ASN A 20 9.88 -13.36 21.37
C ASN A 20 8.70 -13.86 20.53
N PHE A 21 8.47 -13.29 19.35
CA PHE A 21 7.35 -13.66 18.46
C PHE A 21 7.80 -14.49 17.26
N HIS A 22 8.98 -14.20 16.70
CA HIS A 22 9.48 -14.88 15.52
C HIS A 22 11.01 -14.83 15.43
N THR A 23 11.61 -15.92 14.95
CA THR A 23 13.04 -16.00 14.63
C THR A 23 13.24 -16.48 13.19
N GLY A 24 14.24 -15.94 12.50
CA GLY A 24 14.51 -16.24 11.09
C GLY A 24 14.02 -15.13 10.16
N MET A 25 13.71 -15.49 8.92
CA MET A 25 13.33 -14.50 7.90
C MET A 25 11.90 -14.00 8.15
N LEU A 26 11.75 -12.69 8.28
CA LEU A 26 10.47 -12.00 8.47
C LEU A 26 10.32 -10.93 7.40
N TRP A 27 9.27 -11.03 6.60
CA TRP A 27 8.86 -9.95 5.72
C TRP A 27 7.89 -9.04 6.48
N VAL A 28 8.21 -7.75 6.53
CA VAL A 28 7.36 -6.74 7.17
C VAL A 28 6.61 -5.99 6.08
N PRO A 29 5.26 -6.07 6.02
CA PRO A 29 4.49 -5.27 5.07
C PRO A 29 4.71 -3.79 5.35
N LYS A 30 4.68 -2.96 4.29
CA LYS A 30 4.67 -1.51 4.47
C LYS A 30 3.40 -1.09 5.20
N THR A 31 3.52 -0.27 6.23
CA THR A 31 2.44 0.22 7.12
C THR A 31 1.43 1.17 6.45
N GLN A 32 1.27 1.13 5.13
CA GLN A 32 0.38 2.01 4.39
C GLN A 32 -0.95 1.40 3.88
N PRO A 33 -1.53 0.31 4.44
CA PRO A 33 -2.84 -0.17 3.98
C PRO A 33 -3.87 0.95 3.98
N LYS A 34 -4.03 1.62 5.13
CA LYS A 34 -5.08 2.63 5.34
C LYS A 34 -4.99 3.84 4.42
N TYR A 35 -3.80 4.40 4.21
CA TYR A 35 -3.63 5.53 3.27
C TYR A 35 -3.93 5.11 1.83
N TYR A 36 -3.50 3.92 1.42
CA TYR A 36 -3.79 3.41 0.08
C TYR A 36 -5.25 3.03 -0.08
N GLU A 37 -5.89 2.44 0.93
CA GLU A 37 -7.32 2.14 0.97
C GLU A 37 -8.15 3.41 0.86
N ASP A 38 -7.88 4.43 1.68
CA ASP A 38 -8.63 5.69 1.67
C ASP A 38 -8.46 6.41 0.32
N ARG A 39 -7.23 6.46 -0.22
CA ARG A 39 -6.98 7.00 -1.56
C ARG A 39 -7.69 6.19 -2.65
N ASN A 40 -7.66 4.86 -2.58
CA ASN A 40 -8.29 3.98 -3.56
C ASN A 40 -9.83 4.10 -3.51
N ARG A 41 -10.41 4.20 -2.30
CA ARG A 41 -11.83 4.50 -2.08
C ARG A 41 -12.20 5.84 -2.70
N ARG A 42 -11.38 6.88 -2.48
CA ARG A 42 -11.57 8.20 -3.09
C ARG A 42 -11.51 8.15 -4.63
N ILE A 43 -10.54 7.44 -5.20
CA ILE A 43 -10.43 7.24 -6.66
C ILE A 43 -11.71 6.61 -7.23
N MET A 44 -12.25 5.58 -6.57
CA MET A 44 -13.47 4.89 -7.02
C MET A 44 -14.72 5.76 -6.89
N GLN A 45 -14.86 6.52 -5.79
CA GLN A 45 -15.96 7.49 -5.62
C GLN A 45 -15.95 8.54 -6.74
N LEU A 46 -14.78 9.12 -7.04
CA LEU A 46 -14.64 10.11 -8.11
C LEU A 46 -14.99 9.50 -9.48
N LYS A 47 -14.57 8.24 -9.71
CA LYS A 47 -14.92 7.54 -10.95
C LYS A 47 -16.43 7.28 -11.07
N GLN A 48 -17.08 6.89 -9.97
CA GLN A 48 -18.53 6.67 -9.92
C GLN A 48 -19.31 7.98 -10.12
N SER A 49 -18.79 9.11 -9.65
CA SER A 49 -19.37 10.44 -9.92
C SER A 49 -19.18 10.95 -11.36
N GLY A 50 -18.53 10.17 -12.23
CA GLY A 50 -18.40 10.47 -13.66
C GLY A 50 -17.11 11.18 -14.07
N LEU A 51 -16.15 11.39 -13.16
CA LEU A 51 -14.89 12.05 -13.52
C LEU A 51 -14.04 11.18 -14.47
N THR A 52 -13.34 11.85 -15.37
CA THR A 52 -12.34 11.22 -16.24
C THR A 52 -11.08 10.85 -15.47
N ASP A 53 -10.33 9.87 -15.95
CA ASP A 53 -9.09 9.42 -15.28
C ASP A 53 -8.05 10.55 -15.13
N ALA A 54 -8.05 11.53 -16.04
CA ALA A 54 -7.19 12.71 -15.99
C ALA A 54 -7.59 13.68 -14.87
N GLN A 55 -8.89 13.91 -14.67
CA GLN A 55 -9.39 14.74 -13.57
C GLN A 55 -9.12 14.07 -12.22
N ILE A 56 -9.36 12.77 -12.12
CA ILE A 56 -9.06 11.98 -10.92
C ILE A 56 -7.57 12.06 -10.60
N ALA A 57 -6.69 11.84 -11.58
CA ALA A 57 -5.24 11.91 -11.42
C ALA A 57 -4.78 13.25 -10.83
N ARG A 58 -5.35 14.36 -11.32
CA ARG A 58 -5.07 15.70 -10.81
C ARG A 58 -5.54 15.87 -9.36
N GLU A 59 -6.74 15.39 -9.04
CA GLU A 59 -7.36 15.50 -7.71
C GLU A 59 -6.60 14.71 -6.65
N VAL A 60 -6.10 13.52 -6.98
CA VAL A 60 -5.42 12.63 -6.02
C VAL A 60 -3.90 12.71 -6.07
N GLY A 61 -3.34 13.60 -6.89
CA GLY A 61 -1.89 13.77 -7.02
C GLY A 61 -1.16 12.55 -7.58
N LEU A 62 -1.77 11.82 -8.52
CA LEU A 62 -1.18 10.64 -9.16
C LEU A 62 -1.05 10.83 -10.67
N SER A 63 -0.25 9.98 -11.31
CA SER A 63 -0.27 9.88 -12.78
C SER A 63 -1.53 9.16 -13.26
N ILE A 64 -1.98 9.51 -14.47
CA ILE A 64 -3.12 8.84 -15.15
C ILE A 64 -2.90 7.32 -15.22
N ARG A 65 -1.66 6.89 -15.51
CA ARG A 65 -1.28 5.47 -15.56
C ARG A 65 -1.51 4.77 -14.21
N GLN A 66 -1.13 5.40 -13.10
CA GLN A 66 -1.35 4.86 -11.76
C GLN A 66 -2.84 4.77 -11.43
N VAL A 67 -3.64 5.79 -11.77
CA VAL A 67 -5.10 5.78 -11.58
C VAL A 67 -5.73 4.62 -12.36
N LYS A 68 -5.41 4.46 -13.65
CA LYS A 68 -5.92 3.34 -14.46
C LYS A 68 -5.56 1.98 -13.87
N ARG A 69 -4.32 1.82 -13.43
CA ARG A 69 -3.85 0.58 -12.79
C ARG A 69 -4.62 0.28 -11.50
N ILE A 70 -4.83 1.30 -10.65
CA ILE A 70 -5.58 1.16 -9.40
C ILE A 70 -7.04 0.78 -9.69
N ILE A 71 -7.71 1.47 -10.62
CA ILE A 71 -9.10 1.16 -11.00
C ILE A 71 -9.21 -0.28 -11.53
N SER A 72 -8.28 -0.68 -12.41
CA SER A 72 -8.26 -2.06 -12.93
C SER A 72 -8.03 -3.08 -11.83
N PHE A 73 -7.09 -2.82 -10.91
CA PHE A 73 -6.77 -3.71 -9.80
C PHE A 73 -7.98 -3.91 -8.87
N ILE A 74 -8.70 -2.83 -8.54
CA ILE A 74 -9.90 -2.86 -7.70
C ILE A 74 -11.03 -3.64 -8.38
N ARG A 75 -11.26 -3.43 -9.69
CA ARG A 75 -12.30 -4.14 -10.45
C ARG A 75 -12.07 -5.64 -10.53
N ASN A 76 -10.81 -6.08 -10.54
CA ASN A 76 -10.44 -7.48 -10.65
C ASN A 76 -10.51 -8.23 -9.30
N GLY A 77 -11.06 -7.63 -8.24
CA GLY A 77 -11.27 -8.30 -6.95
C GLY A 77 -10.01 -8.55 -6.11
N ALA A 78 -8.83 -8.14 -6.58
CA ALA A 78 -7.57 -8.29 -5.84
C ALA A 78 -7.39 -7.24 -4.70
N GLY A 79 -8.41 -6.40 -4.47
CA GLY A 79 -8.39 -5.30 -3.48
C GLY A 79 -9.20 -5.54 -2.22
N SER A 80 -9.80 -6.72 -2.02
CA SER A 80 -10.60 -7.07 -0.83
C SER A 80 -9.81 -7.79 0.28
N GLU A 81 -8.50 -7.98 0.12
CA GLU A 81 -7.64 -8.69 1.08
C GLU A 81 -6.31 -7.95 1.36
N ILE A 82 -6.37 -6.65 1.62
CA ILE A 82 -5.24 -5.89 2.22
C ILE A 82 -5.76 -5.11 3.41
#